data_AF-A0A4U7EDV8-F1
#
_entry.id   AF-A0A4U7EDV8-F1
#
_cell.length_a   1.000
_cell.length_b   1.000
_cell.length_c   1.000
_cell.angle_alpha   90.00
_cell.angle_beta   90.00
_cell.angle_gamma   90.00
#
_symmetry.space_group_name_H-M   'P 1'
#
loop_
_entity.id
_entity.type
_entity.pdbx_description
1 polymer ?
#
loop_
_entity_poly.entity_id
_entity_poly.type
_entity_poly.pdbx_seq_one_letter_code
_entity_poly.pdbx_strand_id
1 'polypeptide(L)'
;MPSDIVIHDAYVLTVNDSNQLYERGTLRIDDGRITDVRTTENEDAIADADHVIDGDGMVAMPGLVNTHTHLELTPLIGAFSDLGLLEMMGGMTAIYGHIADGEYDYLTEAGYKLAALNFLNGGVTTVNSMDVRPSYGAETFGDAGLRGFFGVAVSDLFWDVPTDEQFERARAFIDEHHNTYDGRIRATICPHDDWSCTRDVWERTATLTTEYPDLPVHTHLLELEESNTMARSNGASDSLDLLDEVGLLNEQLVAAHFRLADDDDIQRTANANASVAHCPSVFAYWNPDGDIQWTPVPELRDAGVDVGIGIDDHYWHDSYSMFGEARQARLAANLKRSTGQYNSMELVRMLTIEGARTLGIGDEIGSLEPEKRADVILLNVEKPKFTPLTNIPAHIVNNAAPADVEAVIVDGEIVMQDNVVKTMDADGVREAVETAVERFDAETDWDLGLGGSTPPSELEITRDLPKRGPAQLLGRLAFQSVKDQFPFSI
;
A
#
# COMPACT_ATOMS: atom_id res chain seq x y z
N MET A 1 18.69 -15.65 15.66
CA MET A 1 19.90 -14.83 15.43
C MET A 1 19.86 -14.57 13.96
N PRO A 2 19.83 -13.31 13.52
CA PRO A 2 19.82 -13.01 12.10
C PRO A 2 21.05 -13.61 11.41
N SER A 3 20.91 -13.98 10.15
CA SER A 3 21.92 -14.73 9.42
C SER A 3 23.01 -13.82 8.84
N ASP A 4 24.26 -14.30 8.81
CA ASP A 4 25.33 -13.64 8.07
C ASP A 4 25.20 -13.97 6.57
N ILE A 5 24.96 -12.95 5.74
CA ILE A 5 24.71 -13.13 4.29
C ILE A 5 25.72 -12.31 3.49
N VAL A 6 26.32 -12.94 2.49
CA VAL A 6 27.14 -12.29 1.46
C VAL A 6 26.52 -12.55 0.09
N ILE A 7 26.08 -11.50 -0.59
CA ILE A 7 25.69 -11.55 -2.01
C ILE A 7 26.87 -10.99 -2.80
N HIS A 8 27.43 -11.74 -3.75
CA HIS A 8 28.57 -11.31 -4.55
C HIS A 8 28.30 -11.36 -6.05
N ASP A 9 29.10 -10.62 -6.81
CA ASP A 9 29.05 -10.50 -8.29
C ASP A 9 27.70 -10.05 -8.89
N ALA A 10 26.79 -9.52 -8.07
CA ALA A 10 25.53 -8.93 -8.54
C ALA A 10 25.70 -7.55 -9.17
N TYR A 11 24.73 -7.12 -9.98
CA TYR A 11 24.52 -5.70 -10.21
C TYR A 11 23.87 -5.09 -8.96
N VAL A 12 24.60 -4.31 -8.16
CA VAL A 12 24.06 -3.72 -6.93
C VAL A 12 23.62 -2.29 -7.18
N LEU A 13 22.31 -2.04 -7.21
CA LEU A 13 21.71 -0.71 -7.31
C LEU A 13 21.34 -0.21 -5.91
N THR A 14 22.09 0.74 -5.36
CA THR A 14 21.96 1.11 -3.95
C THR A 14 20.75 1.98 -3.64
N VAL A 15 20.31 2.80 -4.60
CA VAL A 15 19.25 3.81 -4.40
C VAL A 15 19.55 4.81 -3.26
N ASN A 16 20.82 4.93 -2.84
CA ASN A 16 21.26 6.00 -1.94
C ASN A 16 21.17 7.37 -2.64
N ASP A 17 21.60 8.44 -1.97
CA ASP A 17 21.52 9.80 -2.52
C ASP A 17 22.20 9.99 -3.90
N SER A 18 23.18 9.15 -4.21
CA SER A 18 23.89 9.16 -5.49
C SER A 18 23.43 8.10 -6.50
N ASN A 19 22.47 7.24 -6.12
CA ASN A 19 21.99 6.10 -6.90
C ASN A 19 23.15 5.24 -7.47
N GLN A 20 24.14 4.93 -6.62
CA GLN A 20 25.30 4.13 -7.04
C GLN A 20 24.88 2.78 -7.63
N LEU A 21 25.57 2.40 -8.70
CA LEU A 21 25.44 1.09 -9.35
C LEU A 21 26.81 0.44 -9.41
N TYR A 22 26.95 -0.73 -8.79
CA TYR A 22 28.12 -1.59 -8.91
C TYR A 22 27.83 -2.66 -9.96
N GLU A 23 28.59 -2.67 -11.06
CA GLU A 23 28.40 -3.65 -12.16
C GLU A 23 28.82 -5.08 -11.76
N ARG A 24 29.67 -5.19 -10.74
CA ARG A 24 30.04 -6.43 -10.04
C ARG A 24 30.19 -6.06 -8.59
N GLY A 25 29.08 -6.05 -7.87
CA GLY A 25 28.97 -5.60 -6.50
C GLY A 25 28.79 -6.74 -5.51
N THR A 26 29.20 -6.45 -4.28
CA THR A 26 28.99 -7.29 -3.11
C THR A 26 28.21 -6.51 -2.06
N LEU A 27 27.22 -7.17 -1.48
CA LEU A 27 26.43 -6.70 -0.34
C LEU A 27 26.68 -7.66 0.83
N ARG A 28 27.12 -7.14 1.97
CA ARG A 28 27.27 -7.91 3.21
C ARG A 28 26.20 -7.52 4.22
N ILE A 29 25.63 -8.53 4.84
CA ILE A 29 24.57 -8.42 5.84
C ILE A 29 25.01 -9.21 7.07
N ASP A 30 24.91 -8.60 8.24
CA ASP A 30 25.19 -9.17 9.56
C ASP A 30 24.17 -8.61 10.54
N ASP A 31 23.63 -9.47 11.40
CA ASP A 31 22.63 -9.13 12.43
C ASP A 31 21.46 -8.26 11.90
N GLY A 32 20.94 -8.62 10.73
CA GLY A 32 19.80 -7.93 10.12
C GLY A 32 20.14 -6.62 9.41
N ARG A 33 21.41 -6.22 9.39
CA ARG A 33 21.87 -4.93 8.86
C ARG A 33 22.86 -5.08 7.73
N ILE A 34 22.81 -4.14 6.80
CA ILE A 34 23.83 -3.99 5.77
C ILE A 34 25.10 -3.47 6.44
N THR A 35 26.21 -4.17 6.27
CA THR A 35 27.51 -3.77 6.83
C THR A 35 28.47 -3.24 5.79
N ASP A 36 28.34 -3.68 4.53
CA ASP A 36 29.23 -3.26 3.45
C ASP A 36 28.54 -3.35 2.08
N VAL A 37 28.81 -2.36 1.23
CA VAL A 37 28.37 -2.31 -0.17
C VAL A 37 29.52 -1.83 -1.03
N ARG A 38 30.07 -2.70 -1.88
CA ARG A 38 31.28 -2.38 -2.65
C ARG A 38 31.40 -3.21 -3.92
N THR A 39 32.43 -2.93 -4.72
CA THR A 39 32.83 -3.82 -5.82
C THR A 39 33.27 -5.18 -5.27
N THR A 40 32.89 -6.26 -5.95
CA THR A 40 33.24 -7.63 -5.60
C THR A 40 34.73 -7.90 -5.68
N GLU A 41 35.24 -8.58 -4.66
CA GLU A 41 36.59 -9.13 -4.57
C GLU A 41 36.55 -10.66 -4.65
N ASN A 42 37.65 -11.29 -5.07
CA ASN A 42 37.69 -12.75 -5.26
C ASN A 42 37.41 -13.56 -3.98
N GLU A 43 37.66 -12.96 -2.81
CA GLU A 43 37.46 -13.61 -1.52
C GLU A 43 35.99 -13.63 -1.09
N ASP A 44 35.11 -12.82 -1.71
CA ASP A 44 33.70 -12.76 -1.34
C ASP A 44 32.94 -14.05 -1.69
N ALA A 45 33.33 -14.73 -2.78
CA ALA A 45 32.75 -16.02 -3.17
C ALA A 45 33.07 -17.18 -2.21
N ILE A 46 34.02 -16.97 -1.28
CA ILE A 46 34.41 -17.94 -0.25
C ILE A 46 34.39 -17.30 1.14
N ALA A 47 33.57 -16.26 1.31
CA ALA A 47 33.42 -15.59 2.58
C ALA A 47 32.95 -16.56 3.67
N ASP A 48 33.44 -16.37 4.89
CA ASP A 48 32.94 -17.05 6.07
C ASP A 48 31.64 -16.34 6.50
N ALA A 49 30.51 -16.91 6.08
CA ALA A 49 29.15 -16.41 6.32
C ALA A 49 28.18 -17.60 6.32
N ASP A 50 27.01 -17.46 6.96
CA ASP A 50 25.98 -18.50 6.98
C ASP A 50 25.45 -18.78 5.56
N HIS A 51 25.32 -17.73 4.75
CA HIS A 51 24.88 -17.80 3.37
C HIS A 51 25.79 -16.99 2.45
N VAL A 52 26.27 -17.64 1.39
CA VAL A 52 26.99 -16.99 0.28
C VAL A 52 26.17 -17.19 -0.98
N ILE A 53 25.69 -16.10 -1.56
CA ILE A 53 24.80 -16.07 -2.73
C ILE A 53 25.57 -15.52 -3.92
N ASP A 54 25.68 -16.33 -4.97
CA ASP A 54 26.17 -15.89 -6.28
C ASP A 54 25.08 -15.09 -6.99
N GLY A 55 25.30 -13.80 -7.14
CA GLY A 55 24.39 -12.86 -7.77
C GLY A 55 24.70 -12.58 -9.24
N ASP A 56 25.60 -13.32 -9.88
CA ASP A 56 25.85 -13.17 -11.31
C ASP A 56 24.54 -13.26 -12.11
N GLY A 57 24.37 -12.36 -13.07
CA GLY A 57 23.11 -12.27 -13.82
C GLY A 57 21.89 -11.74 -13.03
N MET A 58 22.08 -11.27 -11.80
CA MET A 58 21.03 -10.69 -10.95
C MET A 58 21.27 -9.22 -10.61
N VAL A 59 20.18 -8.48 -10.39
CA VAL A 59 20.21 -7.14 -9.81
C VAL A 59 19.81 -7.22 -8.34
N ALA A 60 20.70 -6.80 -7.45
CA ALA A 60 20.39 -6.55 -6.04
C ALA A 60 19.93 -5.10 -5.87
N MET A 61 18.75 -4.90 -5.28
CA MET A 61 18.20 -3.58 -4.98
C MET A 61 17.39 -3.63 -3.68
N PRO A 62 17.05 -2.48 -3.07
CA PRO A 62 16.17 -2.46 -1.89
C PRO A 62 14.83 -3.11 -2.21
N GLY A 63 14.26 -3.77 -1.21
CA GLY A 63 12.93 -4.37 -1.32
C GLY A 63 11.84 -3.33 -1.61
N LEU A 64 10.79 -3.77 -2.28
CA LEU A 64 9.70 -2.87 -2.69
C LEU A 64 8.85 -2.51 -1.47
N VAL A 65 8.42 -1.24 -1.42
CA VAL A 65 7.55 -0.68 -0.38
C VAL A 65 6.20 -0.34 -1.00
N ASN A 66 5.16 -1.09 -0.62
CA ASN A 66 3.78 -0.81 -1.00
C ASN A 66 3.16 0.14 0.03
N THR A 67 3.04 1.43 -0.30
CA THR A 67 2.69 2.46 0.69
C THR A 67 1.20 2.56 0.99
N HIS A 68 0.34 1.82 0.27
CA HIS A 68 -1.09 1.81 0.49
C HIS A 68 -1.75 0.56 -0.13
N THR A 69 -2.51 -0.20 0.67
CA THR A 69 -3.22 -1.41 0.21
C THR A 69 -4.33 -1.85 1.17
N HIS A 70 -5.31 -2.57 0.62
CA HIS A 70 -6.34 -3.32 1.35
C HIS A 70 -6.21 -4.80 1.04
N LEU A 71 -6.35 -5.66 2.06
CA LEU A 71 -5.90 -7.05 1.96
C LEU A 71 -6.97 -8.08 2.28
N GLU A 72 -8.05 -7.69 2.94
CA GLU A 72 -9.06 -8.63 3.45
C GLU A 72 -9.75 -9.41 2.33
N LEU A 73 -10.02 -8.77 1.19
CA LEU A 73 -10.73 -9.39 0.06
C LEU A 73 -9.81 -9.96 -1.03
N THR A 74 -8.52 -10.14 -0.73
CA THR A 74 -7.57 -10.84 -1.63
C THR A 74 -8.09 -12.17 -2.22
N PRO A 75 -8.89 -13.01 -1.52
CA PRO A 75 -9.42 -14.24 -2.11
C PRO A 75 -10.38 -14.00 -3.27
N LEU A 76 -10.94 -12.79 -3.38
CA LEU A 76 -11.91 -12.38 -4.39
C LEU A 76 -11.26 -11.76 -5.64
N ILE A 77 -9.95 -11.96 -5.86
CA ILE A 77 -9.31 -11.65 -7.14
C ILE A 77 -10.11 -12.32 -8.28
N GLY A 78 -10.44 -11.54 -9.30
CA GLY A 78 -11.27 -11.92 -10.44
C GLY A 78 -12.77 -11.76 -10.23
N ALA A 79 -13.22 -11.44 -9.01
CA ALA A 79 -14.65 -11.33 -8.72
C ALA A 79 -15.26 -9.98 -9.12
N PHE A 80 -14.47 -8.90 -9.07
CA PHE A 80 -14.95 -7.52 -9.24
C PHE A 80 -14.69 -6.92 -10.63
N SER A 81 -13.76 -7.48 -11.39
CA SER A 81 -13.16 -6.85 -12.58
C SER A 81 -14.13 -6.51 -13.72
N ASP A 82 -15.25 -7.21 -13.82
CA ASP A 82 -16.25 -6.99 -14.87
C ASP A 82 -17.48 -6.20 -14.38
N LEU A 83 -17.50 -5.75 -13.12
CA LEU A 83 -18.63 -5.00 -12.55
C LEU A 83 -18.60 -3.53 -12.98
N GLY A 84 -19.75 -2.86 -12.93
CA GLY A 84 -19.80 -1.39 -12.94
C GLY A 84 -19.36 -0.81 -11.59
N LEU A 85 -18.86 0.44 -11.57
CA LEU A 85 -18.36 1.09 -10.34
C LEU A 85 -19.36 1.02 -9.17
N LEU A 86 -20.64 1.30 -9.41
CA LEU A 86 -21.67 1.25 -8.38
C LEU A 86 -21.94 -0.18 -7.87
N GLU A 87 -21.89 -1.18 -8.75
CA GLU A 87 -22.07 -2.58 -8.39
C GLU A 87 -20.88 -3.07 -7.56
N MET A 88 -19.66 -2.73 -7.98
CA MET A 88 -18.43 -3.03 -7.24
C MET A 88 -18.46 -2.40 -5.84
N MET A 89 -18.71 -1.08 -5.74
CA MET A 89 -18.75 -0.39 -4.45
C MET A 89 -19.85 -0.97 -3.54
N GLY A 90 -21.03 -1.25 -4.11
CA GLY A 90 -22.14 -1.84 -3.36
C GLY A 90 -21.82 -3.23 -2.82
N GLY A 91 -21.29 -4.11 -3.68
CA GLY A 91 -20.90 -5.48 -3.32
C GLY A 91 -19.79 -5.50 -2.27
N MET A 92 -18.73 -4.70 -2.47
CA MET A 92 -17.64 -4.55 -1.52
C MET A 92 -18.12 -4.05 -0.15
N THR A 93 -18.95 -3.00 -0.13
CA THR A 93 -19.44 -2.41 1.14
C THR A 93 -20.28 -3.42 1.93
N ALA A 94 -21.09 -4.22 1.25
CA ALA A 94 -21.85 -5.28 1.88
C ALA A 94 -20.92 -6.34 2.51
N ILE A 95 -19.89 -6.79 1.79
CA ILE A 95 -18.91 -7.76 2.31
C ILE A 95 -18.18 -7.20 3.54
N TYR A 96 -17.71 -5.94 3.50
CA TYR A 96 -17.05 -5.33 4.66
C TYR A 96 -17.96 -5.24 5.89
N GLY A 97 -19.27 -5.06 5.72
CA GLY A 97 -20.23 -5.13 6.83
C GLY A 97 -20.19 -6.48 7.55
N HIS A 98 -20.20 -7.57 6.79
CA HIS A 98 -20.08 -8.93 7.32
C HIS A 98 -18.69 -9.22 7.92
N ILE A 99 -17.62 -8.66 7.35
CA ILE A 99 -16.27 -8.72 7.95
C ILE A 99 -16.25 -7.99 9.28
N ALA A 100 -16.84 -6.79 9.39
CA ALA A 100 -16.90 -6.04 10.65
C ALA A 100 -17.59 -6.85 11.76
N ASP A 101 -18.64 -7.59 11.42
CA ASP A 101 -19.39 -8.49 12.31
C ASP A 101 -18.67 -9.81 12.59
N GLY A 102 -17.65 -10.16 11.80
CA GLY A 102 -16.81 -11.36 11.94
C GLY A 102 -17.38 -12.61 11.29
N GLU A 103 -18.37 -12.46 10.43
CA GLU A 103 -19.01 -13.58 9.73
C GLU A 103 -18.05 -14.18 8.67
N TYR A 104 -17.17 -13.34 8.10
CA TYR A 104 -16.22 -13.72 7.05
C TYR A 104 -14.76 -13.77 7.51
N ASP A 105 -14.49 -14.01 8.80
CA ASP A 105 -13.11 -14.14 9.32
C ASP A 105 -12.29 -15.19 8.55
N TYR A 106 -12.91 -16.29 8.14
CA TYR A 106 -12.24 -17.35 7.35
C TYR A 106 -11.75 -16.84 5.98
N LEU A 107 -12.50 -15.92 5.36
CA LEU A 107 -12.16 -15.31 4.08
C LEU A 107 -11.02 -14.30 4.29
N THR A 108 -11.17 -13.44 5.29
CA THR A 108 -10.17 -12.44 5.68
C THR A 108 -8.82 -13.07 6.02
N GLU A 109 -8.80 -14.12 6.85
CA GLU A 109 -7.57 -14.87 7.19
C GLU A 109 -6.90 -15.49 5.97
N ALA A 110 -7.68 -16.10 5.08
CA ALA A 110 -7.17 -16.65 3.82
C ALA A 110 -6.63 -15.53 2.91
N GLY A 111 -7.27 -14.37 2.93
CA GLY A 111 -6.87 -13.18 2.19
C GLY A 111 -5.49 -12.67 2.57
N TYR A 112 -5.26 -12.46 3.87
CA TYR A 112 -3.94 -12.04 4.35
C TYR A 112 -2.83 -13.03 4.01
N LYS A 113 -3.10 -14.34 4.09
CA LYS A 113 -2.14 -15.39 3.72
C LYS A 113 -1.79 -15.34 2.24
N LEU A 114 -2.80 -15.20 1.38
CA LEU A 114 -2.58 -15.08 -0.06
C LEU A 114 -1.86 -13.79 -0.42
N ALA A 115 -2.21 -12.67 0.21
CA ALA A 115 -1.56 -11.39 0.01
C ALA A 115 -0.07 -11.45 0.38
N ALA A 116 0.27 -11.95 1.58
CA ALA A 116 1.65 -12.11 2.02
C ALA A 116 2.45 -13.00 1.06
N LEU A 117 1.88 -14.12 0.63
CA LEU A 117 2.51 -15.02 -0.34
C LEU A 117 2.76 -14.33 -1.69
N ASN A 118 1.76 -13.63 -2.23
CA ASN A 118 1.87 -12.90 -3.50
C ASN A 118 2.89 -11.75 -3.42
N PHE A 119 2.91 -11.03 -2.31
CA PHE A 119 3.84 -9.91 -2.07
C PHE A 119 5.29 -10.38 -1.93
N LEU A 120 5.54 -11.47 -1.21
CA LEU A 120 6.87 -12.09 -1.19
C LEU A 120 7.31 -12.53 -2.59
N ASN A 121 6.44 -13.23 -3.34
CA ASN A 121 6.71 -13.59 -4.74
C ASN A 121 6.87 -12.36 -5.65
N GLY A 122 6.33 -11.21 -5.25
CA GLY A 122 6.40 -9.94 -5.97
C GLY A 122 7.59 -9.06 -5.61
N GLY A 123 8.41 -9.44 -4.63
CA GLY A 123 9.53 -8.64 -4.13
C GLY A 123 9.12 -7.49 -3.21
N VAL A 124 7.88 -7.50 -2.73
CA VAL A 124 7.41 -6.57 -1.69
C VAL A 124 7.96 -7.04 -0.35
N THR A 125 8.56 -6.10 0.38
CA THR A 125 9.13 -6.34 1.71
C THR A 125 8.41 -5.57 2.80
N THR A 126 7.76 -4.46 2.43
CA THR A 126 7.03 -3.58 3.33
C THR A 126 5.67 -3.23 2.75
N VAL A 127 4.62 -3.27 3.58
CA VAL A 127 3.28 -2.79 3.25
C VAL A 127 2.79 -1.75 4.25
N ASN A 128 1.87 -0.89 3.82
CA ASN A 128 1.04 -0.07 4.71
C ASN A 128 -0.42 -0.28 4.35
N SER A 129 -1.18 -0.80 5.30
CA SER A 129 -2.52 -1.32 5.11
C SER A 129 -3.49 -0.77 6.12
N MET A 130 -4.71 -0.52 5.65
CA MET A 130 -5.84 -0.10 6.46
C MET A 130 -7.01 -1.03 6.18
N ASP A 131 -7.49 -1.72 7.21
CA ASP A 131 -8.45 -2.81 7.05
C ASP A 131 -9.44 -2.78 8.22
N VAL A 132 -10.55 -3.52 8.11
CA VAL A 132 -11.54 -3.66 9.17
C VAL A 132 -11.04 -4.59 10.29
N ARG A 133 -10.35 -5.69 9.93
CA ARG A 133 -9.77 -6.67 10.87
C ARG A 133 -8.26 -6.88 10.68
N PRO A 134 -7.44 -5.84 10.89
CA PRO A 134 -6.01 -5.86 10.62
C PRO A 134 -5.18 -6.81 11.49
N SER A 135 -5.71 -7.32 12.62
CA SER A 135 -4.98 -8.23 13.52
C SER A 135 -4.50 -9.50 12.80
N TYR A 136 -5.36 -10.11 11.97
CA TYR A 136 -4.99 -11.28 11.19
C TYR A 136 -3.87 -10.97 10.19
N GLY A 137 -3.88 -9.76 9.61
CA GLY A 137 -2.83 -9.27 8.71
C GLY A 137 -1.51 -9.04 9.43
N ALA A 138 -1.54 -8.34 10.56
CA ALA A 138 -0.37 -8.05 11.38
C ALA A 138 0.36 -9.33 11.81
N GLU A 139 -0.39 -10.36 12.25
CA GLU A 139 0.17 -11.66 12.61
C GLU A 139 0.71 -12.41 11.38
N THR A 140 -0.10 -12.54 10.34
CA THR A 140 0.28 -13.29 9.12
C THR A 140 1.54 -12.71 8.46
N PHE A 141 1.64 -11.38 8.36
CA PHE A 141 2.80 -10.71 7.77
C PHE A 141 4.03 -10.82 8.67
N GLY A 142 3.84 -10.70 9.99
CA GLY A 142 4.91 -10.91 10.96
C GLY A 142 5.54 -12.30 10.85
N ASP A 143 4.69 -13.34 10.84
CA ASP A 143 5.06 -14.75 10.68
C ASP A 143 5.68 -15.05 9.31
N ALA A 144 5.15 -14.45 8.24
CA ALA A 144 5.70 -14.58 6.88
C ALA A 144 7.09 -13.94 6.72
N GLY A 145 7.52 -13.09 7.67
CA GLY A 145 8.80 -12.40 7.62
C GLY A 145 8.74 -11.00 6.98
N LEU A 146 7.55 -10.47 6.68
CA LEU A 146 7.37 -9.15 6.07
C LEU A 146 7.42 -8.00 7.10
N ARG A 147 7.68 -6.78 6.62
CA ARG A 147 7.44 -5.54 7.37
C ARG A 147 6.05 -5.01 7.04
N GLY A 148 5.35 -4.44 8.01
CA GLY A 148 3.99 -3.98 7.79
C GLY A 148 3.53 -2.89 8.75
N PHE A 149 2.83 -1.92 8.20
CA PHE A 149 2.00 -0.98 8.93
C PHE A 149 0.55 -1.40 8.78
N PHE A 150 -0.15 -1.58 9.88
CA PHE A 150 -1.54 -2.03 9.89
C PHE A 150 -2.38 -1.13 10.77
N GLY A 151 -3.58 -0.79 10.34
CA GLY A 151 -4.48 0.07 11.11
C GLY A 151 -5.92 -0.36 10.97
N VAL A 152 -6.66 -0.24 12.08
CA VAL A 152 -8.11 -0.41 12.07
C VAL A 152 -8.69 0.79 11.36
N ALA A 153 -9.33 0.57 10.22
CA ALA A 153 -10.04 1.63 9.54
C ALA A 153 -11.17 2.17 10.45
N VAL A 154 -11.35 3.49 10.50
CA VAL A 154 -12.37 4.19 11.32
C VAL A 154 -13.22 5.10 10.44
N SER A 155 -14.55 4.95 10.47
CA SER A 155 -15.51 5.79 9.74
C SER A 155 -16.88 5.78 10.40
N ASP A 156 -17.51 6.95 10.54
CA ASP A 156 -18.86 7.09 11.10
C ASP A 156 -19.96 7.32 10.04
N LEU A 157 -19.58 7.49 8.78
CA LEU A 157 -20.53 7.60 7.66
C LEU A 157 -20.45 6.42 6.68
N PHE A 158 -19.40 5.60 6.71
CA PHE A 158 -19.29 4.44 5.83
C PHE A 158 -19.92 3.17 6.45
N TRP A 159 -19.75 2.97 7.77
CA TRP A 159 -20.24 1.78 8.46
C TRP A 159 -21.34 2.10 9.49
N ASP A 160 -22.12 1.08 9.86
CA ASP A 160 -23.14 1.17 10.90
C ASP A 160 -22.62 0.71 12.30
N VAL A 161 -21.29 0.78 12.51
CA VAL A 161 -20.62 0.45 13.80
C VAL A 161 -20.45 1.74 14.62
N PRO A 162 -20.76 1.77 15.94
CA PRO A 162 -20.56 2.95 16.77
C PRO A 162 -19.10 3.44 16.79
N THR A 163 -18.88 4.74 16.62
CA THR A 163 -17.54 5.36 16.60
C THR A 163 -16.71 5.05 17.85
N ASP A 164 -17.33 5.04 19.04
CA ASP A 164 -16.66 4.67 20.30
C ASP A 164 -16.04 3.27 20.22
N GLU A 165 -16.80 2.30 19.69
CA GLU A 165 -16.36 0.91 19.54
C GLU A 165 -15.21 0.81 18.52
N GLN A 166 -15.26 1.56 17.42
CA GLN A 166 -14.19 1.57 16.43
C GLN A 166 -12.87 2.11 17.01
N PHE A 167 -12.92 3.22 17.76
CA PHE A 167 -11.74 3.77 18.43
C PHE A 167 -11.24 2.88 19.58
N GLU A 168 -12.11 2.15 20.28
CA GLU A 168 -11.70 1.12 21.24
C GLU A 168 -10.94 -0.02 20.56
N ARG A 169 -11.44 -0.52 19.41
CA ARG A 169 -10.74 -1.52 18.58
C ARG A 169 -9.39 -1.00 18.08
N ALA A 170 -9.33 0.25 17.59
CA ALA A 170 -8.09 0.86 17.14
C ALA A 170 -7.04 0.94 18.27
N ARG A 171 -7.42 1.37 19.48
CA ARG A 171 -6.52 1.38 20.64
C ARG A 171 -6.04 -0.01 21.02
N ALA A 172 -6.97 -0.98 21.10
CA ALA A 172 -6.63 -2.35 21.44
C ALA A 172 -5.63 -2.95 20.42
N PHE A 173 -5.86 -2.70 19.13
CA PHE A 173 -4.96 -3.11 18.07
C PHE A 173 -3.57 -2.48 18.22
N ILE A 174 -3.49 -1.16 18.48
CA ILE A 174 -2.23 -0.46 18.67
C ILE A 174 -1.46 -1.07 19.86
N ASP A 175 -2.12 -1.23 21.01
CA ASP A 175 -1.51 -1.78 22.23
C ASP A 175 -0.98 -3.21 22.04
N GLU A 176 -1.64 -4.01 21.21
CA GLU A 176 -1.30 -5.42 20.99
C GLU A 176 -0.24 -5.63 19.90
N HIS A 177 -0.33 -4.90 18.78
CA HIS A 177 0.44 -5.21 17.57
C HIS A 177 1.55 -4.20 17.25
N HIS A 178 1.54 -2.99 17.80
CA HIS A 178 2.61 -2.02 17.52
C HIS A 178 3.96 -2.47 18.11
N ASN A 179 5.02 -2.39 17.29
CA ASN A 179 6.38 -2.83 17.60
C ASN A 179 6.51 -4.33 17.94
N THR A 180 5.62 -5.16 17.40
CA THR A 180 5.78 -6.62 17.44
C THR A 180 6.74 -7.12 16.36
N TYR A 181 7.16 -8.38 16.43
CA TYR A 181 8.14 -8.99 15.51
C TYR A 181 9.42 -8.14 15.38
N ASP A 182 10.01 -7.78 16.52
CA ASP A 182 11.22 -6.94 16.62
C ASP A 182 11.11 -5.58 15.92
N GLY A 183 9.88 -5.03 15.86
CA GLY A 183 9.59 -3.73 15.26
C GLY A 183 9.30 -3.77 13.75
N ARG A 184 9.20 -4.96 13.14
CA ARG A 184 8.75 -5.12 11.74
C ARG A 184 7.27 -4.82 11.56
N ILE A 185 6.45 -5.13 12.57
CA ILE A 185 5.01 -4.87 12.55
C ILE A 185 4.72 -3.65 13.42
N ARG A 186 4.11 -2.63 12.81
CA ARG A 186 3.79 -1.35 13.44
C ARG A 186 2.31 -1.02 13.21
N ALA A 187 1.66 -0.43 14.20
CA ALA A 187 0.36 0.16 13.98
C ALA A 187 0.43 1.45 13.13
N THR A 188 -0.65 1.77 12.44
CA THR A 188 -0.95 3.07 11.82
C THR A 188 -2.37 3.48 12.21
N ILE A 189 -2.62 4.78 12.35
CA ILE A 189 -3.94 5.31 12.70
C ILE A 189 -4.70 5.60 11.40
N CYS A 190 -5.85 4.94 11.21
CA CYS A 190 -6.54 4.92 9.92
C CYS A 190 -7.96 5.49 9.97
N PRO A 191 -8.17 6.82 10.06
CA PRO A 191 -9.45 7.35 9.61
C PRO A 191 -9.62 7.01 8.13
N HIS A 192 -10.80 6.53 7.73
CA HIS A 192 -10.98 5.88 6.44
C HIS A 192 -10.73 6.86 5.28
N ASP A 193 -11.52 7.93 5.19
CA ASP A 193 -11.37 8.95 4.16
C ASP A 193 -12.01 10.29 4.56
N ASP A 194 -11.65 11.35 3.84
CA ASP A 194 -12.13 12.73 4.04
C ASP A 194 -13.60 12.98 3.66
N TRP A 195 -14.22 12.06 2.92
CA TRP A 195 -15.62 12.15 2.51
C TRP A 195 -16.58 11.30 3.37
N SER A 196 -16.08 10.38 4.20
CA SER A 196 -16.85 9.43 5.01
C SER A 196 -16.63 9.59 6.51
N CYS A 197 -15.79 10.53 6.92
CA CYS A 197 -15.57 10.84 8.34
C CYS A 197 -16.15 12.22 8.69
N THR A 198 -16.93 12.29 9.77
CA THR A 198 -17.32 13.59 10.34
C THR A 198 -16.19 14.24 11.12
N ARG A 199 -16.32 15.54 11.42
CA ARG A 199 -15.39 16.28 12.29
C ARG A 199 -15.15 15.58 13.64
N ASP A 200 -16.14 14.91 14.21
CA ASP A 200 -15.97 14.17 15.49
C ASP A 200 -14.93 13.04 15.33
N VAL A 201 -14.96 12.31 14.22
CA VAL A 201 -13.93 11.29 13.92
C VAL A 201 -12.56 11.94 13.79
N TRP A 202 -12.44 13.05 13.05
CA TRP A 202 -11.17 13.77 12.90
C TRP A 202 -10.59 14.30 14.22
N GLU A 203 -11.41 14.88 15.08
CA GLU A 203 -10.99 15.36 16.41
C GLU A 203 -10.56 14.21 17.34
N ARG A 204 -11.22 13.06 17.24
CA ARG A 204 -10.84 11.85 17.98
C ARG A 204 -9.57 11.21 17.44
N THR A 205 -9.37 11.21 16.12
CA THR A 205 -8.11 10.82 15.49
C THR A 205 -6.97 11.68 16.00
N ALA A 206 -7.14 13.02 16.03
CA ALA A 206 -6.16 13.93 16.61
C ALA A 206 -5.91 13.64 18.10
N THR A 207 -6.93 13.27 18.87
CA THR A 207 -6.74 12.82 20.26
C THR A 207 -5.89 11.54 20.30
N LEU A 208 -6.16 10.57 19.42
CA LEU A 208 -5.42 9.31 19.36
C LEU A 208 -3.94 9.51 18.99
N THR A 209 -3.61 10.47 18.11
CA THR A 209 -2.20 10.80 17.83
C THR A 209 -1.50 11.43 19.03
N THR A 210 -2.21 12.11 19.94
CA THR A 210 -1.59 12.54 21.22
C THR A 210 -1.34 11.39 22.17
N GLU A 211 -2.14 10.32 22.11
CA GLU A 211 -1.94 9.10 22.88
C GLU A 211 -0.76 8.29 22.31
N TYR A 212 -0.59 8.29 20.98
CA TYR A 212 0.42 7.54 20.24
C TYR A 212 1.19 8.44 19.25
N PRO A 213 2.12 9.30 19.74
CA PRO A 213 2.75 10.35 18.95
C PRO A 213 3.76 9.87 17.89
N ASP A 214 4.11 8.59 17.88
CA ASP A 214 5.08 8.04 16.93
C ASP A 214 4.40 7.29 15.77
N LEU A 215 3.06 7.25 15.73
CA LEU A 215 2.31 6.55 14.68
C LEU A 215 1.97 7.47 13.50
N PRO A 216 2.06 6.97 12.27
CA PRO A 216 1.52 7.68 11.12
C PRO A 216 -0.01 7.72 11.15
N VAL A 217 -0.57 8.68 10.44
CA VAL A 217 -2.00 8.81 10.14
C VAL A 217 -2.20 8.53 8.66
N HIS A 218 -2.86 7.43 8.34
CA HIS A 218 -3.01 6.93 6.98
C HIS A 218 -4.48 6.98 6.55
N THR A 219 -4.80 7.80 5.54
CA THR A 219 -6.18 8.06 5.10
C THR A 219 -6.25 8.27 3.60
N HIS A 220 -7.37 7.93 2.97
CA HIS A 220 -7.69 8.46 1.64
C HIS A 220 -7.99 9.96 1.76
N LEU A 221 -7.42 10.76 0.86
CA LEU A 221 -7.51 12.22 0.93
C LEU A 221 -7.52 12.81 -0.48
N LEU A 222 -8.43 13.74 -0.76
CA LEU A 222 -8.64 14.36 -2.08
C LEU A 222 -8.79 13.32 -3.20
N GLU A 223 -9.45 12.22 -2.87
CA GLU A 223 -9.66 11.12 -3.81
C GLU A 223 -10.83 11.41 -4.75
N LEU A 224 -11.95 11.89 -4.20
CA LEU A 224 -13.23 12.07 -4.88
C LEU A 224 -13.68 13.54 -4.88
N GLU A 225 -14.53 13.96 -5.81
CA GLU A 225 -15.00 15.36 -5.92
C GLU A 225 -15.76 15.80 -4.65
N GLU A 226 -16.32 14.82 -3.95
CA GLU A 226 -17.02 14.94 -2.70
C GLU A 226 -16.12 15.37 -1.53
N SER A 227 -14.81 15.15 -1.60
CA SER A 227 -13.83 15.42 -0.52
C SER A 227 -14.00 16.82 0.07
N ASN A 228 -13.83 17.85 -0.76
CA ASN A 228 -13.95 19.25 -0.33
C ASN A 228 -15.40 19.62 0.04
N THR A 229 -16.40 18.93 -0.54
CA THR A 229 -17.81 19.12 -0.14
C THR A 229 -18.06 18.58 1.26
N MET A 230 -17.53 17.41 1.61
CA MET A 230 -17.63 16.87 2.96
C MET A 230 -16.85 17.72 3.96
N ALA A 231 -15.66 18.21 3.61
CA ALA A 231 -14.89 19.12 4.46
C ALA A 231 -15.70 20.37 4.84
N ARG A 232 -16.42 20.98 3.88
CA ARG A 232 -17.36 22.08 4.15
C ARG A 232 -18.56 21.67 5.00
N SER A 233 -19.06 20.45 4.84
CA SER A 233 -20.10 19.88 5.70
C SER A 233 -19.61 19.68 7.14
N ASN A 234 -18.31 19.43 7.31
CA ASN A 234 -17.58 19.37 8.57
C ASN A 234 -17.13 20.75 9.09
N GLY A 235 -17.47 21.84 8.39
CA GLY A 235 -17.25 23.21 8.83
C GLY A 235 -15.89 23.82 8.47
N ALA A 236 -15.05 23.15 7.68
CA ALA A 236 -13.79 23.66 7.15
C ALA A 236 -13.95 24.24 5.72
N SER A 237 -12.94 24.89 5.15
CA SER A 237 -13.00 25.36 3.75
C SER A 237 -12.82 24.24 2.72
N ASP A 238 -11.89 23.34 3.01
CA ASP A 238 -11.42 22.23 2.17
C ASP A 238 -10.82 21.13 3.04
N SER A 239 -10.44 20.01 2.43
CA SER A 239 -10.04 18.79 3.14
C SER A 239 -8.73 18.97 3.90
N LEU A 240 -7.76 19.72 3.36
CA LEU A 240 -6.54 20.03 4.08
C LEU A 240 -6.78 21.02 5.22
N ASP A 241 -7.72 21.96 5.08
CA ASP A 241 -8.08 22.92 6.14
C ASP A 241 -8.73 22.20 7.31
N LEU A 242 -9.58 21.20 7.04
CA LEU A 242 -10.12 20.33 8.07
C LEU A 242 -9.01 19.65 8.87
N LEU A 243 -8.02 19.06 8.19
CA LEU A 243 -6.88 18.40 8.83
C LEU A 243 -5.97 19.38 9.58
N ASP A 244 -5.71 20.56 9.03
CA ASP A 244 -4.91 21.61 9.68
C ASP A 244 -5.57 22.11 10.97
N GLU A 245 -6.88 22.39 10.94
CA GLU A 245 -7.64 22.86 12.11
C GLU A 245 -7.64 21.87 13.28
N VAL A 246 -7.64 20.56 12.99
CA VAL A 246 -7.56 19.51 14.03
C VAL A 246 -6.12 19.08 14.33
N GLY A 247 -5.12 19.63 13.65
CA GLY A 247 -3.70 19.38 13.87
C GLY A 247 -3.16 18.09 13.25
N LEU A 248 -3.83 17.52 12.25
CA LEU A 248 -3.45 16.30 11.53
C LEU A 248 -2.72 16.56 10.20
N LEU A 249 -2.65 17.80 9.72
CA LEU A 249 -1.81 18.16 8.58
C LEU A 249 -0.36 18.39 9.06
N ASN A 250 0.40 17.31 9.21
CA ASN A 250 1.78 17.32 9.72
C ASN A 250 2.58 16.13 9.15
N GLU A 251 3.82 15.92 9.63
CA GLU A 251 4.73 14.87 9.15
C GLU A 251 4.25 13.42 9.35
N GLN A 252 3.25 13.18 10.19
CA GLN A 252 2.65 11.86 10.40
C GLN A 252 1.68 11.48 9.27
N LEU A 253 1.20 12.46 8.49
CA LEU A 253 0.15 12.22 7.50
C LEU A 253 0.68 11.49 6.27
N VAL A 254 0.04 10.37 5.95
CA VAL A 254 0.17 9.61 4.70
C VAL A 254 -1.17 9.69 3.95
N ALA A 255 -1.23 10.58 2.96
CA ALA A 255 -2.41 10.82 2.14
C ALA A 255 -2.45 9.86 0.95
N ALA A 256 -3.36 8.89 0.97
CA ALA A 256 -3.58 8.00 -0.16
C ALA A 256 -4.34 8.71 -1.29
N HIS A 257 -3.93 8.43 -2.52
CA HIS A 257 -4.49 8.91 -3.80
C HIS A 257 -4.22 10.36 -4.14
N PHE A 258 -4.74 11.34 -3.39
CA PHE A 258 -4.45 12.76 -3.57
C PHE A 258 -4.67 13.30 -5.00
N ARG A 259 -5.72 12.81 -5.67
CA ARG A 259 -5.95 13.05 -7.11
C ARG A 259 -6.41 14.46 -7.45
N LEU A 260 -7.26 15.02 -6.59
CA LEU A 260 -7.93 16.29 -6.82
C LEU A 260 -7.16 17.49 -6.25
N ALA A 261 -5.94 17.26 -5.78
CA ALA A 261 -5.07 18.30 -5.26
C ALA A 261 -4.75 19.37 -6.29
N ASP A 262 -4.85 20.62 -5.87
CA ASP A 262 -4.37 21.78 -6.62
C ASP A 262 -2.98 22.27 -6.13
N ASP A 263 -2.50 23.37 -6.70
CA ASP A 263 -1.19 23.95 -6.37
C ASP A 263 -1.09 24.40 -4.89
N ASP A 264 -2.21 24.83 -4.29
CA ASP A 264 -2.25 25.23 -2.87
C ASP A 264 -2.19 23.99 -1.97
N ASP A 265 -2.95 22.94 -2.32
CA ASP A 265 -2.92 21.65 -1.61
C ASP A 265 -1.50 21.05 -1.59
N ILE A 266 -0.81 21.09 -2.72
CA ILE A 266 0.58 20.62 -2.86
C ILE A 266 1.51 21.41 -1.93
N GLN A 267 1.43 22.75 -1.94
CA GLN A 267 2.32 23.58 -1.15
C GLN A 267 2.06 23.44 0.36
N ARG A 268 0.80 23.28 0.78
CA ARG A 268 0.41 23.04 2.17
C ARG A 268 0.90 21.69 2.66
N THR A 269 0.76 20.64 1.84
CA THR A 269 1.29 19.30 2.10
C THR A 269 2.81 19.34 2.28
N ALA A 270 3.53 20.01 1.37
CA ALA A 270 4.98 20.19 1.44
C ALA A 270 5.41 20.94 2.71
N ASN A 271 4.72 22.04 3.06
CA ASN A 271 5.02 22.82 4.26
C ASN A 271 4.82 22.03 5.56
N ALA A 272 3.87 21.09 5.55
CA ALA A 272 3.57 20.20 6.65
C ALA A 272 4.52 18.99 6.74
N ASN A 273 5.36 18.76 5.73
CA ASN A 273 6.14 17.53 5.55
C ASN A 273 5.27 16.26 5.52
N ALA A 274 4.00 16.40 5.12
CA ALA A 274 3.12 15.25 4.89
C ALA A 274 3.53 14.50 3.62
N SER A 275 3.16 13.23 3.54
CA SER A 275 3.52 12.33 2.43
C SER A 275 2.31 11.86 1.65
N VAL A 276 2.52 11.38 0.41
CA VAL A 276 1.45 10.90 -0.48
C VAL A 276 1.72 9.46 -0.94
N ALA A 277 0.69 8.62 -0.93
CA ALA A 277 0.71 7.29 -1.53
C ALA A 277 -0.04 7.28 -2.86
N HIS A 278 0.69 7.21 -3.97
CA HIS A 278 0.11 7.23 -5.32
C HIS A 278 -0.31 5.83 -5.77
N CYS A 279 -1.60 5.66 -6.09
CA CYS A 279 -2.18 4.38 -6.52
C CYS A 279 -2.78 4.51 -7.93
N PRO A 280 -2.00 4.32 -9.01
CA PRO A 280 -2.45 4.67 -10.36
C PRO A 280 -3.42 3.66 -10.99
N SER A 281 -3.26 2.35 -10.78
CA SER A 281 -4.07 1.35 -11.51
C SER A 281 -5.54 1.35 -11.11
N VAL A 282 -5.85 1.46 -9.82
CA VAL A 282 -7.23 1.44 -9.30
C VAL A 282 -8.11 2.49 -9.99
N PHE A 283 -7.62 3.72 -10.15
CA PHE A 283 -8.36 4.77 -10.85
C PHE A 283 -8.34 4.61 -12.36
N ALA A 284 -7.28 4.04 -12.94
CA ALA A 284 -7.27 3.74 -14.36
C ALA A 284 -8.32 2.70 -14.74
N TYR A 285 -8.60 1.75 -13.85
CA TYR A 285 -9.56 0.68 -14.06
C TYR A 285 -11.01 1.17 -13.89
N TRP A 286 -11.27 1.90 -12.82
CA TRP A 286 -12.63 2.24 -12.38
C TRP A 286 -13.13 3.61 -12.84
N ASN A 287 -12.30 4.38 -13.54
CA ASN A 287 -12.67 5.71 -14.01
C ASN A 287 -12.46 5.85 -15.54
N PRO A 288 -13.55 5.79 -16.34
CA PRO A 288 -13.46 5.80 -17.81
C PRO A 288 -13.53 7.20 -18.44
N ASP A 289 -13.69 8.27 -17.65
CA ASP A 289 -13.79 9.65 -18.15
C ASP A 289 -12.44 10.14 -18.74
N GLY A 290 -12.48 10.95 -19.80
CA GLY A 290 -11.27 11.51 -20.40
C GLY A 290 -10.72 12.73 -19.64
N ASP A 291 -11.53 13.38 -18.81
CA ASP A 291 -11.19 14.61 -18.08
C ASP A 291 -10.70 14.36 -16.64
N ILE A 292 -10.36 13.10 -16.33
CA ILE A 292 -9.97 12.66 -14.99
C ILE A 292 -8.71 13.36 -14.50
N GLN A 293 -8.78 13.80 -13.25
CA GLN A 293 -7.63 14.27 -12.51
C GLN A 293 -6.80 13.09 -11.99
N TRP A 294 -5.52 13.13 -12.31
CA TRP A 294 -4.50 12.24 -11.77
C TRP A 294 -3.76 12.94 -10.64
N THR A 295 -3.27 12.16 -9.69
CA THR A 295 -2.35 12.62 -8.65
C THR A 295 -1.22 13.44 -9.30
N PRO A 296 -1.00 14.70 -8.87
CA PRO A 296 0.02 15.58 -9.46
C PRO A 296 1.41 15.23 -8.91
N VAL A 297 1.84 13.99 -9.13
CA VAL A 297 3.07 13.44 -8.53
C VAL A 297 4.32 14.22 -8.94
N PRO A 298 4.55 14.61 -10.21
CA PRO A 298 5.72 15.41 -10.54
C PRO A 298 5.75 16.75 -9.78
N GLU A 299 4.61 17.42 -9.65
CA GLU A 299 4.49 18.68 -8.90
C GLU A 299 4.70 18.49 -7.39
N LEU A 300 4.15 17.42 -6.80
CA LEU A 300 4.38 17.04 -5.41
C LEU A 300 5.87 16.80 -5.15
N ARG A 301 6.54 16.01 -6.00
CA ARG A 301 7.97 15.70 -5.85
C ARG A 301 8.84 16.94 -6.06
N ASP A 302 8.49 17.81 -7.02
CA ASP A 302 9.19 19.10 -7.23
C ASP A 302 9.01 20.04 -6.02
N ALA A 303 7.89 19.96 -5.29
CA ALA A 303 7.66 20.69 -4.05
C ALA A 303 8.36 20.07 -2.83
N GLY A 304 8.97 18.89 -2.97
CA GLY A 304 9.67 18.17 -1.89
C GLY A 304 8.81 17.23 -1.07
N VAL A 305 7.60 16.89 -1.52
CA VAL A 305 6.75 15.87 -0.90
C VAL A 305 7.29 14.48 -1.23
N ASP A 306 7.45 13.63 -0.21
CA ASP A 306 7.76 12.22 -0.42
C ASP A 306 6.53 11.49 -0.97
N VAL A 307 6.68 10.88 -2.15
CA VAL A 307 5.60 10.16 -2.84
C VAL A 307 5.98 8.69 -3.05
N GLY A 308 5.26 7.80 -2.37
CA GLY A 308 5.33 6.36 -2.54
C GLY A 308 4.36 5.83 -3.60
N ILE A 309 4.51 4.56 -3.95
CA ILE A 309 3.57 3.83 -4.81
C ILE A 309 2.77 2.85 -3.95
N GLY A 310 1.45 2.86 -4.11
CA GLY A 310 0.53 1.89 -3.53
C GLY A 310 -0.19 1.08 -4.61
N ILE A 311 -0.65 -0.11 -4.25
CA ILE A 311 -1.47 -0.96 -5.14
C ILE A 311 -2.96 -0.73 -4.90
N ASP A 312 -3.34 -0.34 -3.67
CA ASP A 312 -4.73 -0.21 -3.21
C ASP A 312 -5.43 -1.59 -3.08
N ASP A 313 -6.76 -1.65 -3.25
CA ASP A 313 -7.58 -2.86 -3.44
C ASP A 313 -7.15 -3.64 -4.69
N HIS A 314 -6.08 -4.43 -4.57
CA HIS A 314 -5.51 -5.18 -5.69
C HIS A 314 -6.44 -6.21 -6.34
N TYR A 315 -7.50 -6.62 -5.64
CA TYR A 315 -8.57 -7.51 -6.13
C TYR A 315 -9.67 -6.76 -6.91
N TRP A 316 -9.66 -5.43 -6.95
CA TRP A 316 -10.54 -4.65 -7.83
C TRP A 316 -10.01 -4.52 -9.26
N HIS A 317 -8.71 -4.74 -9.47
CA HIS A 317 -8.05 -4.63 -10.77
C HIS A 317 -7.11 -5.80 -11.07
N ASP A 318 -7.18 -6.86 -10.25
CA ASP A 318 -6.49 -8.15 -10.39
C ASP A 318 -4.96 -8.08 -10.56
N SER A 319 -4.29 -7.19 -9.81
CA SER A 319 -2.84 -7.01 -9.90
C SER A 319 -2.19 -6.80 -8.54
N TYR A 320 -1.25 -7.67 -8.19
CA TYR A 320 -0.37 -7.51 -7.01
C TYR A 320 1.02 -6.93 -7.38
N SER A 321 1.18 -6.40 -8.59
CA SER A 321 2.51 -6.04 -9.12
C SER A 321 2.88 -4.58 -8.89
N MET A 322 3.78 -4.33 -7.94
CA MET A 322 4.42 -3.02 -7.76
C MET A 322 5.19 -2.54 -9.01
N PHE A 323 5.85 -3.45 -9.75
CA PHE A 323 6.47 -3.10 -11.05
C PHE A 323 5.43 -2.63 -12.07
N GLY A 324 4.24 -3.26 -12.06
CA GLY A 324 3.08 -2.84 -12.84
C GLY A 324 2.62 -1.44 -12.47
N GLU A 325 2.48 -1.15 -11.18
CA GLU A 325 2.11 0.19 -10.69
C GLU A 325 3.11 1.27 -11.11
N ALA A 326 4.42 1.02 -11.01
CA ALA A 326 5.44 1.98 -11.46
C ALA A 326 5.34 2.26 -12.97
N ARG A 327 5.10 1.22 -13.78
CA ARG A 327 4.86 1.39 -15.21
C ARG A 327 3.59 2.17 -15.47
N GLN A 328 2.53 1.91 -14.71
CA GLN A 328 1.26 2.60 -14.84
C GLN A 328 1.38 4.08 -14.45
N ALA A 329 2.05 4.41 -13.35
CA ALA A 329 2.36 5.77 -12.94
C ALA A 329 3.01 6.56 -14.09
N ARG A 330 4.03 5.96 -14.75
CA ARG A 330 4.69 6.57 -15.91
C ARG A 330 3.72 6.90 -17.06
N LEU A 331 2.88 5.92 -17.42
CA LEU A 331 1.97 6.06 -18.55
C LEU A 331 0.85 7.07 -18.23
N ALA A 332 0.30 7.01 -17.01
CA ALA A 332 -0.74 7.93 -16.55
C ALA A 332 -0.25 9.38 -16.53
N ALA A 333 1.00 9.64 -16.14
CA ALA A 333 1.58 10.99 -16.20
C ALA A 333 1.71 11.58 -17.60
N ASN A 334 1.55 10.80 -18.70
CA ASN A 334 1.47 11.37 -20.05
C ASN A 334 0.08 11.92 -20.38
N LEU A 335 -0.96 11.52 -19.64
CA LEU A 335 -2.34 11.94 -19.90
C LEU A 335 -2.57 13.40 -19.44
N LYS A 336 -1.92 13.82 -18.35
CA LYS A 336 -1.77 15.24 -18.01
C LYS A 336 -0.65 15.84 -18.87
N ARG A 337 -1.00 16.73 -19.81
CA ARG A 337 -0.04 17.33 -20.76
C ARG A 337 0.99 18.28 -20.13
N SER A 338 0.78 18.70 -18.88
CA SER A 338 1.63 19.65 -18.15
C SER A 338 2.74 18.98 -17.35
N THR A 339 2.59 17.70 -17.03
CA THR A 339 3.46 16.97 -16.10
C THR A 339 4.65 16.38 -16.85
N GLY A 340 5.86 16.65 -16.36
CA GLY A 340 7.08 16.02 -16.88
C GLY A 340 7.00 14.49 -16.83
N GLN A 341 7.74 13.80 -17.69
CA GLN A 341 7.87 12.34 -17.64
C GLN A 341 8.85 11.92 -16.56
N TYR A 342 8.49 10.92 -15.75
CA TYR A 342 9.43 10.29 -14.82
C TYR A 342 10.59 9.66 -15.58
N ASN A 343 11.80 10.00 -15.18
CA ASN A 343 12.96 9.18 -15.46
C ASN A 343 12.84 7.85 -14.69
N SER A 344 13.54 6.81 -15.14
CA SER A 344 13.35 5.47 -14.56
C SER A 344 13.89 5.33 -13.16
N MET A 345 14.90 6.12 -12.79
CA MET A 345 15.45 6.09 -11.44
C MET A 345 14.47 6.68 -10.43
N GLU A 346 13.71 7.73 -10.81
CA GLU A 346 12.65 8.30 -9.97
C GLU A 346 11.61 7.24 -9.58
N LEU A 347 11.14 6.45 -10.55
CA LEU A 347 10.19 5.37 -10.26
C LEU A 347 10.80 4.26 -9.40
N VAL A 348 12.08 3.91 -9.61
CA VAL A 348 12.77 2.97 -8.68
C VAL A 348 12.82 3.55 -7.27
N ARG A 349 13.06 4.85 -7.11
CA ARG A 349 13.06 5.51 -5.80
C ARG A 349 11.67 5.50 -5.16
N MET A 350 10.62 5.83 -5.90
CA MET A 350 9.23 5.73 -5.45
C MET A 350 8.83 4.33 -5.01
N LEU A 351 9.35 3.29 -5.68
CA LEU A 351 9.17 1.89 -5.30
C LEU A 351 9.92 1.48 -4.02
N THR A 352 10.90 2.28 -3.57
CA THR A 352 11.86 1.90 -2.52
C THR A 352 12.06 3.03 -1.51
N ILE A 353 13.12 3.84 -1.63
CA ILE A 353 13.49 4.86 -0.64
C ILE A 353 12.44 5.94 -0.42
N GLU A 354 11.77 6.41 -1.48
CA GLU A 354 10.71 7.42 -1.35
C GLU A 354 9.45 6.79 -0.73
N GLY A 355 9.14 5.51 -1.04
CA GLY A 355 8.10 4.78 -0.32
C GLY A 355 8.42 4.57 1.16
N ALA A 356 9.67 4.28 1.51
CA ALA A 356 10.11 4.18 2.90
C ALA A 356 10.01 5.53 3.65
N ARG A 357 10.34 6.64 2.97
CA ARG A 357 10.18 8.00 3.52
C ARG A 357 8.72 8.38 3.70
N THR A 358 7.85 8.02 2.76
CA THR A 358 6.39 8.17 2.89
C THR A 358 5.86 7.51 4.16
N LEU A 359 6.48 6.41 4.62
CA LEU A 359 6.11 5.71 5.86
C LEU A 359 6.96 6.12 7.09
N GLY A 360 7.78 7.17 6.98
CA GLY A 360 8.62 7.66 8.09
C GLY A 360 9.80 6.76 8.46
N ILE A 361 10.16 5.78 7.64
CA ILE A 361 11.22 4.79 7.90
C ILE A 361 12.35 4.83 6.88
N GLY A 362 12.48 5.96 6.19
CA GLY A 362 13.53 6.21 5.19
C GLY A 362 14.95 6.15 5.75
N ASP A 363 15.15 6.24 7.06
CA ASP A 363 16.45 6.05 7.72
C ASP A 363 16.75 4.57 8.04
N GLU A 364 15.73 3.70 8.02
CA GLU A 364 15.86 2.28 8.36
C GLU A 364 16.04 1.39 7.13
N ILE A 365 15.28 1.65 6.04
CA ILE A 365 15.23 0.82 4.84
C ILE A 365 15.23 1.66 3.55
N GLY A 366 14.92 1.04 2.41
CA GLY A 366 14.63 1.72 1.14
C GLY A 366 15.86 2.06 0.30
N SER A 367 17.07 1.96 0.87
CA SER A 367 18.34 2.05 0.16
C SER A 367 19.34 1.04 0.73
N LEU A 368 20.29 0.59 -0.10
CA LEU A 368 21.38 -0.29 0.31
C LEU A 368 22.56 0.55 0.80
N GLU A 369 22.56 0.84 2.09
CA GLU A 369 23.58 1.64 2.77
C GLU A 369 24.00 0.95 4.06
N PRO A 370 25.28 1.02 4.45
CA PRO A 370 25.71 0.52 5.75
C PRO A 370 24.83 1.04 6.90
N GLU A 371 24.65 0.21 7.92
CA GLU A 371 23.78 0.40 9.09
C GLU A 371 22.27 0.26 8.84
N LYS A 372 21.78 0.39 7.61
CA LYS A 372 20.36 0.15 7.32
C LYS A 372 19.98 -1.32 7.47
N ARG A 373 18.71 -1.55 7.78
CA ARG A 373 18.09 -2.88 7.83
C ARG A 373 18.12 -3.50 6.44
N ALA A 374 18.43 -4.79 6.36
CA ALA A 374 18.60 -5.50 5.10
C ALA A 374 17.26 -6.00 4.54
N ASP A 375 16.50 -5.08 3.94
CA ASP A 375 15.32 -5.37 3.13
C ASP A 375 15.75 -5.31 1.64
N VAL A 376 16.00 -6.47 1.03
CA VAL A 376 16.71 -6.62 -0.26
C VAL A 376 15.97 -7.59 -1.17
N ILE A 377 15.94 -7.31 -2.47
CA ILE A 377 15.50 -8.27 -3.48
C ILE A 377 16.59 -8.52 -4.51
N LEU A 378 16.62 -9.76 -5.05
CA LEU A 378 17.43 -10.14 -6.20
C LEU A 378 16.52 -10.38 -7.39
N LEU A 379 16.75 -9.65 -8.49
CA LEU A 379 16.03 -9.79 -9.74
C LEU A 379 16.87 -10.53 -10.78
N ASN A 380 16.37 -11.64 -11.31
CA ASN A 380 17.00 -12.38 -12.39
C ASN A 380 16.86 -11.62 -13.71
N VAL A 381 17.98 -11.06 -14.19
CA VAL A 381 18.05 -10.27 -15.43
C VAL A 381 18.65 -11.02 -16.61
N GLU A 382 18.89 -12.32 -16.50
CA GLU A 382 19.38 -13.17 -17.61
C GLU A 382 18.27 -13.53 -18.63
N LYS A 383 17.04 -13.11 -18.37
CA LYS A 383 15.91 -13.37 -19.27
C LYS A 383 16.02 -12.50 -20.54
N PRO A 384 15.62 -13.01 -21.73
CA PRO A 384 15.76 -12.28 -23.00
C PRO A 384 15.15 -10.86 -23.02
N LYS A 385 14.10 -10.60 -22.24
CA LYS A 385 13.45 -9.27 -22.13
C LYS A 385 14.33 -8.17 -21.54
N PHE A 386 15.45 -8.54 -20.92
CA PHE A 386 16.44 -7.60 -20.37
C PHE A 386 17.64 -7.39 -21.29
N THR A 387 17.71 -8.07 -22.43
CA THR A 387 18.85 -7.96 -23.37
C THR A 387 18.60 -6.90 -24.46
N PRO A 388 19.53 -5.95 -24.68
CA PRO A 388 20.77 -5.74 -23.94
C PRO A 388 20.54 -5.02 -22.60
N LEU A 389 21.26 -5.43 -21.56
CA LEU A 389 21.16 -4.82 -20.23
C LEU A 389 21.95 -3.50 -20.23
N THR A 390 21.27 -2.40 -20.56
CA THR A 390 21.90 -1.09 -20.79
C THR A 390 21.46 -0.01 -19.80
N ASN A 391 20.24 -0.12 -19.28
CA ASN A 391 19.66 0.83 -18.34
C ASN A 391 18.86 0.06 -17.29
N ILE A 392 19.54 -0.37 -16.22
CA ILE A 392 18.95 -1.20 -15.15
C ILE A 392 17.68 -0.55 -14.57
N PRO A 393 17.66 0.73 -14.16
CA PRO A 393 16.43 1.35 -13.69
C PRO A 393 15.28 1.28 -14.70
N ALA A 394 15.54 1.49 -16.00
CA ALA A 394 14.51 1.36 -17.03
C ALA A 394 14.03 -0.08 -17.23
N HIS A 395 14.92 -1.06 -17.09
CA HIS A 395 14.54 -2.47 -17.13
C HIS A 395 13.66 -2.84 -15.94
N ILE A 396 14.00 -2.38 -14.73
CA ILE A 396 13.20 -2.58 -13.52
C ILE A 396 11.78 -2.06 -13.72
N VAL A 397 11.62 -0.77 -14.04
CA VAL A 397 10.29 -0.13 -14.00
C VAL A 397 9.42 -0.40 -15.23
N ASN A 398 9.99 -0.92 -16.34
CA ASN A 398 9.22 -1.15 -17.56
C ASN A 398 9.09 -2.64 -17.94
N ASN A 399 10.06 -3.49 -17.57
CA ASN A 399 10.14 -4.88 -18.03
C ASN A 399 10.11 -5.90 -16.88
N ALA A 400 10.51 -5.53 -15.66
CA ALA A 400 10.46 -6.46 -14.54
C ALA A 400 9.02 -6.82 -14.19
N ALA A 401 8.86 -8.03 -13.67
CA ALA A 401 7.61 -8.59 -13.21
C ALA A 401 7.89 -9.42 -11.94
N PRO A 402 6.86 -9.73 -11.13
CA PRO A 402 6.99 -10.58 -9.94
C PRO A 402 7.81 -11.86 -10.20
N ALA A 403 7.55 -12.53 -11.32
CA ALA A 403 8.25 -13.76 -11.70
C ALA A 403 9.76 -13.61 -11.97
N ASP A 404 10.32 -12.40 -11.95
CA ASP A 404 11.77 -12.16 -12.05
C ASP A 404 12.45 -12.05 -10.68
N VAL A 405 11.68 -11.97 -9.59
CA VAL A 405 12.24 -11.92 -8.23
C VAL A 405 12.73 -13.32 -7.85
N GLU A 406 14.03 -13.46 -7.69
CA GLU A 406 14.72 -14.71 -7.38
C GLU A 406 14.80 -14.96 -5.87
N ALA A 407 15.13 -13.90 -5.12
CA ALA A 407 15.25 -13.94 -3.69
C ALA A 407 14.71 -12.67 -3.04
N VAL A 408 14.19 -12.82 -1.82
CA VAL A 408 13.75 -11.72 -0.96
C VAL A 408 14.37 -11.93 0.42
N ILE A 409 14.97 -10.87 0.92
CA ILE A 409 15.56 -10.77 2.25
C ILE A 409 14.81 -9.65 2.97
N VAL A 410 14.35 -9.90 4.18
CA VAL A 410 13.69 -8.89 5.03
C VAL A 410 14.35 -8.93 6.39
N ASP A 411 14.79 -7.77 6.89
CA ASP A 411 15.53 -7.65 8.14
C ASP A 411 16.71 -8.65 8.25
N GLY A 412 17.39 -8.88 7.12
CA GLY A 412 18.51 -9.81 6.98
C GLY A 412 18.17 -11.30 7.01
N GLU A 413 16.89 -11.68 6.96
CA GLU A 413 16.47 -13.07 6.85
C GLU A 413 16.03 -13.41 5.43
N ILE A 414 16.53 -14.52 4.87
CA ILE A 414 16.14 -15.00 3.54
C ILE A 414 14.74 -15.62 3.62
N VAL A 415 13.71 -14.84 3.29
CA VAL A 415 12.30 -15.27 3.31
C VAL A 415 11.87 -15.92 1.99
N MET A 416 12.59 -15.66 0.90
CA MET A 416 12.40 -16.30 -0.40
C MET A 416 13.76 -16.52 -1.07
N GLN A 417 13.95 -17.69 -1.69
CA GLN A 417 15.13 -18.00 -2.50
C GLN A 417 14.78 -19.05 -3.57
N ASP A 418 15.38 -18.91 -4.75
CA ASP A 418 15.12 -19.74 -5.94
C ASP A 418 13.64 -19.69 -6.38
N ASN A 419 13.03 -18.49 -6.31
CA ASN A 419 11.60 -18.24 -6.50
C ASN A 419 10.68 -19.06 -5.56
N VAL A 420 11.20 -19.56 -4.42
CA VAL A 420 10.42 -20.34 -3.44
C VAL A 420 10.43 -19.63 -2.10
N VAL A 421 9.22 -19.23 -1.64
CA VAL A 421 9.00 -18.69 -0.30
C VAL A 421 9.32 -19.77 0.74
N LYS A 422 10.11 -19.43 1.76
CA LYS A 422 10.62 -20.36 2.78
C LYS A 422 9.78 -20.32 4.07
N THR A 423 9.05 -19.24 4.29
CA THR A 423 8.31 -18.96 5.53
C THR A 423 6.84 -19.36 5.48
N MET A 424 6.32 -19.73 4.30
CA MET A 424 4.92 -20.07 4.09
C MET A 424 4.76 -21.36 3.29
N ASP A 425 3.74 -22.16 3.60
CA ASP A 425 3.32 -23.31 2.79
C ASP A 425 2.44 -22.83 1.62
N ALA A 426 3.05 -22.62 0.45
CA ALA A 426 2.35 -22.07 -0.71
C ALA A 426 1.15 -22.93 -1.16
N ASP A 427 1.26 -24.27 -1.10
CA ASP A 427 0.16 -25.15 -1.49
C ASP A 427 -0.95 -25.14 -0.43
N GLY A 428 -0.60 -25.15 0.85
CA GLY A 428 -1.56 -25.02 1.94
C GLY A 428 -2.32 -23.68 1.93
N VAL A 429 -1.64 -22.57 1.58
CA VAL A 429 -2.28 -21.26 1.41
C VAL A 429 -3.29 -21.30 0.27
N ARG A 430 -2.93 -21.90 -0.88
CA ARG A 430 -3.83 -22.02 -2.03
C ARG A 430 -5.06 -22.86 -1.69
N GLU A 431 -4.88 -24.01 -1.03
CA GLU A 431 -6.00 -24.87 -0.58
C GLU A 431 -6.93 -24.13 0.41
N ALA A 432 -6.36 -23.36 1.33
CA ALA A 432 -7.13 -22.57 2.29
C ALA A 432 -7.97 -21.48 1.60
N VAL A 433 -7.40 -20.80 0.61
CA VAL A 433 -8.11 -19.79 -0.20
C VAL A 433 -9.22 -20.44 -1.01
N GLU A 434 -8.94 -21.53 -1.73
CA GLU A 434 -9.95 -22.25 -2.52
C GLU A 434 -11.12 -22.70 -1.62
N THR A 435 -10.83 -23.25 -0.44
CA THR A 435 -11.85 -23.63 0.55
C THR A 435 -12.65 -22.43 1.07
N ALA A 436 -11.98 -21.30 1.32
CA ALA A 436 -12.66 -20.08 1.77
C ALA A 436 -13.59 -19.54 0.68
N VAL A 437 -13.14 -19.49 -0.57
CA VAL A 437 -13.95 -19.02 -1.70
C VAL A 437 -15.14 -19.95 -1.95
N GLU A 438 -14.95 -21.27 -1.92
CA GLU A 438 -16.06 -22.24 -2.03
C GLU A 438 -17.11 -22.06 -0.93
N ARG A 439 -16.65 -21.77 0.29
CA ARG A 439 -17.54 -21.49 1.42
C ARG A 439 -18.29 -20.17 1.22
N PHE A 440 -17.61 -19.12 0.78
CA PHE A 440 -18.20 -17.81 0.52
C PHE A 440 -19.25 -17.90 -0.60
N ASP A 441 -18.93 -18.55 -1.71
CA ASP A 441 -19.85 -18.85 -2.82
C ASP A 441 -21.09 -19.64 -2.35
N ALA A 442 -20.93 -20.60 -1.43
CA ALA A 442 -22.05 -21.37 -0.89
C ALA A 442 -22.91 -20.63 0.16
N GLU A 443 -22.32 -19.68 0.89
CA GLU A 443 -22.98 -18.87 1.92
C GLU A 443 -23.65 -17.61 1.34
N THR A 444 -23.22 -17.18 0.16
CA THR A 444 -23.73 -15.98 -0.53
C THR A 444 -24.48 -16.35 -1.81
N ASP A 445 -25.22 -15.40 -2.38
CA ASP A 445 -25.80 -15.54 -3.72
C ASP A 445 -24.81 -15.06 -4.82
N TRP A 446 -23.51 -15.03 -4.51
CA TRP A 446 -22.44 -14.75 -5.47
C TRP A 446 -22.17 -16.03 -6.27
N ASP A 447 -22.04 -15.94 -7.59
CA ASP A 447 -21.62 -17.06 -8.46
C ASP A 447 -20.17 -16.83 -8.90
N LEU A 448 -19.24 -17.53 -8.24
CA LEU A 448 -17.81 -17.44 -8.49
C LEU A 448 -17.33 -18.62 -9.37
N GLY A 449 -17.35 -18.42 -10.68
CA GLY A 449 -17.01 -19.46 -11.66
C GLY A 449 -15.71 -19.20 -12.45
N LEU A 450 -15.12 -20.28 -13.00
CA LEU A 450 -13.96 -20.18 -13.90
C LEU A 450 -14.23 -19.36 -15.18
N GLY A 451 -15.50 -19.21 -15.56
CA GLY A 451 -15.92 -18.47 -16.75
C GLY A 451 -16.28 -17.01 -16.50
N GLY A 452 -16.24 -16.56 -15.25
CA GLY A 452 -16.68 -15.24 -14.82
C GLY A 452 -17.37 -15.27 -13.45
N SER A 453 -17.51 -14.09 -12.86
CA SER A 453 -18.17 -13.85 -11.58
C SER A 453 -19.49 -13.12 -11.82
N THR A 454 -20.56 -13.52 -11.12
CA THR A 454 -21.82 -12.76 -11.06
C THR A 454 -22.11 -12.42 -9.60
N PRO A 455 -22.23 -11.13 -9.23
CA PRO A 455 -22.52 -10.74 -7.87
C PRO A 455 -23.99 -11.07 -7.53
N PRO A 456 -24.36 -11.04 -6.23
CA PRO A 456 -25.75 -11.13 -5.80
C PRO A 456 -26.63 -10.09 -6.48
N SER A 457 -27.95 -10.31 -6.46
CA SER A 457 -28.86 -9.33 -7.07
C SER A 457 -28.75 -7.95 -6.40
N GLU A 458 -28.99 -6.87 -7.14
CA GLU A 458 -28.99 -5.51 -6.56
C GLU A 458 -29.89 -5.39 -5.31
N LEU A 459 -30.98 -6.16 -5.26
CA LEU A 459 -31.90 -6.20 -4.13
C LEU A 459 -31.24 -6.80 -2.87
N GLU A 460 -30.47 -7.87 -3.03
CA GLU A 460 -29.72 -8.51 -1.95
C GLU A 460 -28.58 -7.62 -1.48
N ILE A 461 -27.78 -7.08 -2.39
CA ILE A 461 -26.73 -6.12 -2.06
C ILE A 461 -27.32 -4.94 -1.28
N THR A 462 -28.40 -4.33 -1.77
CA THR A 462 -29.06 -3.20 -1.09
C THR A 462 -29.63 -3.57 0.29
N ARG A 463 -30.03 -4.83 0.50
CA ARG A 463 -30.52 -5.29 1.80
C ARG A 463 -29.43 -5.25 2.86
N ASP A 464 -28.22 -5.63 2.43
CA ASP A 464 -27.06 -5.92 3.28
C ASP A 464 -26.11 -4.70 3.39
N LEU A 465 -26.31 -3.67 2.56
CA LEU A 465 -25.65 -2.38 2.72
C LEU A 465 -25.94 -1.72 4.09
N PRO A 466 -24.94 -1.06 4.70
CA PRO A 466 -25.16 -0.15 5.82
C PRO A 466 -26.21 0.90 5.46
N LYS A 467 -27.11 1.19 6.40
CA LYS A 467 -28.28 2.05 6.14
C LYS A 467 -28.12 3.40 6.77
N ARG A 468 -27.53 3.49 7.97
CA ARG A 468 -27.51 4.75 8.73
C ARG A 468 -26.35 5.63 8.29
N GLY A 469 -25.14 5.08 8.18
CA GLY A 469 -23.96 5.79 7.71
C GLY A 469 -24.18 6.36 6.31
N PRO A 470 -24.42 5.52 5.28
CA PRO A 470 -24.58 5.99 3.90
C PRO A 470 -25.74 6.97 3.70
N ALA A 471 -26.85 6.82 4.44
CA ALA A 471 -27.95 7.80 4.38
C ALA A 471 -27.54 9.16 4.98
N GLN A 472 -26.76 9.17 6.06
CA GLN A 472 -26.22 10.40 6.64
C GLN A 472 -25.18 11.04 5.73
N LEU A 473 -24.31 10.24 5.13
CA LEU A 473 -23.33 10.66 4.12
C LEU A 473 -24.02 11.42 2.98
N LEU A 474 -24.95 10.75 2.29
CA LEU A 474 -25.68 11.32 1.16
C LEU A 474 -26.47 12.55 1.56
N GLY A 475 -27.08 12.55 2.76
CA GLY A 475 -27.79 13.70 3.31
C GLY A 475 -26.88 14.91 3.54
N ARG A 476 -25.68 14.68 4.10
CA ARG A 476 -24.66 15.72 4.34
C ARG A 476 -24.14 16.31 3.04
N LEU A 477 -23.78 15.47 2.08
CA LEU A 477 -23.32 15.90 0.76
C LEU A 477 -24.40 16.71 0.05
N ALA A 478 -25.62 16.17 -0.05
CA ALA A 478 -26.73 16.86 -0.72
C ALA A 478 -27.06 18.22 -0.08
N PHE A 479 -27.09 18.29 1.25
CA PHE A 479 -27.33 19.55 1.96
C PHE A 479 -26.22 20.57 1.69
N GLN A 480 -24.96 20.15 1.74
CA GLN A 480 -23.82 21.04 1.51
C GLN A 480 -23.74 21.50 0.05
N SER A 481 -23.96 20.62 -0.93
CA SER A 481 -24.02 21.01 -2.35
C SER A 481 -25.12 22.04 -2.63
N VAL A 482 -26.29 21.92 -1.97
CA VAL A 482 -27.36 22.94 -2.07
C VAL A 482 -26.91 24.28 -1.48
N LYS A 483 -26.21 24.26 -0.34
CA LYS A 483 -25.65 25.47 0.28
C LYS A 483 -24.61 26.15 -0.60
N ASP A 484 -23.79 25.36 -1.31
CA ASP A 484 -22.77 25.87 -2.24
C ASP A 484 -23.39 26.51 -3.49
N GLN A 485 -24.47 25.92 -4.02
CA GLN A 485 -25.20 26.47 -5.17
C GLN A 485 -26.05 27.70 -4.84
N PHE A 486 -26.59 27.75 -3.62
CA PHE A 486 -27.43 28.85 -3.13
C PHE A 486 -26.86 29.38 -1.83
N PRO A 487 -25.78 30.20 -1.88
CA PRO A 487 -25.22 30.83 -0.69
C PRO A 487 -26.26 31.82 -0.15
N PHE A 488 -27.13 31.35 0.74
CA PHE A 488 -28.05 32.21 1.46
C PHE A 488 -27.19 33.18 2.27
N SER A 489 -27.24 34.46 1.90
CA SER A 489 -26.72 35.54 2.73
C SER A 489 -27.59 35.60 3.99
N ILE A 490 -27.15 34.94 5.06
CA ILE A 490 -27.73 35.10 6.40
C ILE A 490 -26.90 36.14 7.14
#